data_AF-A0A4U9TU76-F1
#
_entry.id   AF-A0A4U9TU76-F1
#
_cell.length_a   1.000
_cell.length_b   1.000
_cell.length_c   1.000
_cell.angle_alpha   90.00
_cell.angle_beta   90.00
_cell.angle_gamma   90.00
#
_symmetry.space_group_name_H-M   'P 1'
#
loop_
_entity.id
_entity.type
_entity.pdbx_description
1 polymer ?
#
loop_
_entity_poly.entity_id
_entity_poly.type
_entity_poly.pdbx_seq_one_letter_code
_entity_poly.pdbx_strand_id
1 'polypeptide(L)'
;MVDKSWVSRVAEVIDIPFCVAGGIKSAEDASQILSFGADKISINSPALADPTLISRLADRFGVQCIVVGIDTWYEAETGKYHVNQYTRR
;
A
#
# COMPACT_ATOMS: atom_id res chain seq x y z
N MET A 1 4.82 14.24 9.64
CA MET A 1 4.91 12.93 8.97
C MET A 1 5.66 12.00 9.89
N VAL A 2 5.25 10.73 10.00
CA VAL A 2 5.91 9.75 10.87
C VAL A 2 7.20 9.27 10.18
N ASP A 3 8.30 9.19 10.93
CA ASP A 3 9.55 8.61 10.43
C ASP A 3 9.36 7.12 10.13
N LYS A 4 9.83 6.65 8.97
CA LYS A 4 9.62 5.27 8.50
C LYS A 4 10.69 4.28 8.99
N SER A 5 11.72 4.75 9.73
CA SER A 5 12.79 3.91 10.27
C SER A 5 12.32 2.81 11.23
N TRP A 6 11.12 2.90 11.80
CA TRP A 6 10.56 1.84 12.64
C TRP A 6 10.43 0.50 11.90
N VAL A 7 10.31 0.53 10.56
CA VAL A 7 10.23 -0.67 9.72
C VAL A 7 11.48 -1.53 9.88
N SER A 8 12.68 -0.93 9.91
CA SER A 8 13.93 -1.68 10.06
C SER A 8 14.03 -2.35 11.43
N ARG A 9 13.59 -1.65 12.48
CA ARG A 9 13.54 -2.20 13.84
C ARG A 9 12.61 -3.42 13.95
N VAL A 10 11.55 -3.46 13.15
CA VAL A 10 10.67 -4.64 13.09
C VAL A 10 11.34 -5.76 12.31
N ALA A 11 11.91 -5.45 11.14
CA ALA A 11 12.62 -6.41 10.30
C ALA A 11 13.80 -7.10 11.02
N GLU A 12 14.47 -6.40 11.96
CA GLU A 12 15.57 -6.94 12.76
C GLU A 12 15.15 -8.04 13.76
N VAL A 13 13.86 -8.11 14.14
CA VAL A 13 13.38 -8.98 15.22
C VAL A 13 12.36 -10.02 14.77
N ILE A 14 12.01 -10.06 13.49
CA ILE A 14 11.08 -11.05 12.92
C ILE A 14 11.73 -11.81 11.78
N ASP A 15 11.39 -13.09 11.66
CA ASP A 15 11.87 -13.99 10.61
C ASP A 15 10.71 -14.47 9.71
N ILE A 16 9.75 -13.58 9.44
CA ILE A 16 8.60 -13.85 8.60
C ILE A 16 8.34 -12.68 7.65
N PRO A 17 7.79 -12.93 6.44
CA PRO A 17 7.44 -11.86 5.53
C PRO A 17 6.36 -10.93 6.09
N PHE A 18 6.50 -9.63 5.89
CA PHE A 18 5.52 -8.64 6.34
C PHE A 18 5.24 -7.54 5.32
N CYS A 19 4.07 -6.93 5.46
CA CYS A 19 3.58 -5.88 4.59
C CYS A 19 3.41 -4.58 5.37
N VAL A 20 3.88 -3.47 4.80
CA VAL A 20 3.72 -2.14 5.39
C VAL A 20 2.66 -1.35 4.61
N ALA A 21 1.71 -0.79 5.35
CA ALA A 21 0.65 0.04 4.80
C ALA A 21 0.76 1.47 5.34
N GLY A 22 0.37 2.45 4.51
CA GLY A 22 0.15 3.83 4.93
C GLY A 22 1.21 4.82 4.41
N GLY A 23 0.73 5.95 3.89
CA GLY A 23 1.59 7.08 3.53
C GLY A 23 2.51 6.85 2.33
N ILE A 24 2.16 5.92 1.43
CA ILE A 24 2.92 5.60 0.21
C ILE A 24 2.28 6.32 -0.96
N LYS A 25 2.87 7.42 -1.42
CA LYS A 25 2.32 8.25 -2.51
C LYS A 25 3.24 8.32 -3.72
N SER A 26 4.48 7.85 -3.60
CA SER A 26 5.45 7.87 -4.69
C SER A 26 6.34 6.62 -4.70
N ALA A 27 7.16 6.49 -5.74
CA ALA A 27 8.14 5.41 -5.85
C ALA A 27 9.28 5.54 -4.82
N GLU A 28 9.58 6.76 -4.39
CA GLU A 28 10.58 7.04 -3.36
C GLU A 28 10.09 6.56 -2.00
N ASP A 29 8.81 6.81 -1.68
CA ASP A 29 8.17 6.29 -0.47
C ASP A 29 8.21 4.76 -0.42
N ALA A 30 7.89 4.11 -1.55
CA ALA A 30 7.93 2.67 -1.70
C ALA A 30 9.34 2.12 -1.53
N SER A 31 10.31 2.73 -2.23
CA SER A 31 11.72 2.34 -2.18
C SER A 31 12.27 2.38 -0.76
N GLN A 32 11.93 3.42 0.01
CA GLN A 32 12.40 3.57 1.38
C GLN A 32 11.87 2.44 2.27
N ILE A 33 10.57 2.14 2.18
CA ILE A 33 9.93 1.11 3.02
C ILE A 33 10.48 -0.29 2.69
N LEU A 34 10.59 -0.62 1.39
CA LEU A 34 11.17 -1.89 0.95
C LEU A 34 12.64 -2.01 1.40
N SER A 35 13.42 -0.93 1.33
CA SER A 35 14.81 -0.93 1.80
C SER A 35 14.97 -1.11 3.31
N PHE A 36 13.93 -0.84 4.09
CA PHE A 36 13.90 -1.10 5.53
C PHE A 36 13.50 -2.53 5.90
N GLY A 37 13.33 -3.41 4.91
CA GLY A 37 13.11 -4.83 5.12
C GLY A 37 11.65 -5.28 5.00
N ALA A 38 10.73 -4.40 4.58
CA ALA A 38 9.38 -4.83 4.25
C ALA A 38 9.38 -5.66 2.95
N ASP A 39 8.72 -6.81 2.96
CA ASP A 39 8.58 -7.67 1.78
C ASP A 39 7.56 -7.12 0.78
N LYS A 40 6.52 -6.45 1.30
CA LYS A 40 5.43 -5.89 0.51
C LYS A 40 5.02 -4.52 0.99
N ILE A 41 4.44 -3.74 0.08
CA ILE A 41 3.81 -2.46 0.37
C ILE A 41 2.34 -2.48 -0.01
N SER A 42 1.50 -1.89 0.83
CA SER A 42 0.06 -1.76 0.59
C SER A 42 -0.34 -0.33 0.31
N ILE A 43 -1.04 -0.13 -0.81
CA ILE A 43 -1.46 1.16 -1.32
C ILE A 43 -2.98 1.15 -1.47
N ASN A 44 -3.65 2.12 -0.87
CA ASN A 44 -5.12 2.24 -0.89
C ASN A 44 -5.53 3.55 -1.57
N SER A 45 -5.75 4.63 -0.82
CA SER A 45 -6.25 5.90 -1.38
C SER A 45 -5.42 6.45 -2.56
N PRO A 46 -4.06 6.39 -2.54
CA PRO A 46 -3.26 6.81 -3.69
C PRO A 46 -3.48 5.97 -4.95
N ALA A 47 -3.83 4.68 -4.81
CA ALA A 47 -4.13 3.80 -5.93
C ALA A 47 -5.45 4.19 -6.62
N LEU A 48 -6.42 4.71 -5.86
CA LEU A 48 -7.69 5.21 -6.39
C LEU A 48 -7.55 6.61 -6.99
N ALA A 49 -6.66 7.44 -6.46
CA ALA A 49 -6.40 8.79 -6.93
C ALA A 49 -5.56 8.82 -8.23
N ASP A 50 -4.55 7.95 -8.33
CA ASP A 50 -3.74 7.75 -9.52
C ASP A 50 -3.48 6.24 -9.73
N PRO A 51 -4.33 5.54 -10.49
CA PRO A 51 -4.15 4.12 -10.79
C PRO A 51 -2.82 3.81 -11.49
N THR A 52 -2.24 4.77 -12.21
CA THR A 52 -0.97 4.57 -12.91
C THR A 52 0.21 4.45 -11.95
N LEU A 53 0.05 4.92 -10.69
CA LEU A 53 1.03 4.68 -9.62
C LEU A 53 1.29 3.19 -9.42
N ILE A 54 0.26 2.35 -9.47
CA ILE A 54 0.40 0.90 -9.28
C ILE A 54 1.29 0.31 -10.38
N SER A 55 1.04 0.67 -11.64
CA SER A 55 1.88 0.23 -12.77
C SER A 55 3.32 0.67 -12.60
N ARG A 56 3.57 1.96 -12.30
CA ARG A 56 4.93 2.47 -12.10
C ARG A 56 5.68 1.75 -10.98
N LEU A 57 4.99 1.40 -9.89
CA LEU A 57 5.59 0.68 -8.77
C LEU A 57 5.84 -0.80 -9.11
N ALA A 58 4.89 -1.44 -9.79
CA ALA A 58 5.02 -2.81 -10.26
C ALA A 58 6.17 -2.96 -11.26
N ASP A 59 6.33 -2.01 -12.19
CA ASP A 59 7.41 -2.01 -13.17
C ASP A 59 8.78 -1.82 -12.51
N ARG A 60 8.84 -1.02 -11.43
CA ARG A 60 10.10 -0.70 -10.73
C ARG A 60 10.53 -1.74 -9.70
N PHE A 61 9.59 -2.31 -8.94
CA PHE A 61 9.87 -3.18 -7.79
C PHE A 61 9.40 -4.63 -7.99
N GLY A 62 8.62 -4.89 -9.03
CA GLY A 62 8.01 -6.17 -9.33
C GLY A 62 6.63 -6.34 -8.69
N VAL A 63 5.70 -6.94 -9.43
CA VAL A 63 4.29 -7.13 -9.04
C VAL A 63 4.11 -7.91 -7.73
N GLN A 64 5.05 -8.76 -7.35
CA GLN A 64 4.97 -9.62 -6.16
C GLN A 64 4.96 -8.84 -4.84
N CYS A 65 5.50 -7.61 -4.83
CA CYS A 65 5.62 -6.78 -3.64
C CYS A 65 4.60 -5.64 -3.54
N ILE A 66 3.73 -5.51 -4.55
CA ILE A 66 2.73 -4.43 -4.61
C ILE A 66 1.35 -4.98 -4.26
N VAL A 67 0.77 -4.48 -3.17
CA VAL A 67 -0.57 -4.84 -2.69
C VAL A 67 -1.49 -3.63 -2.83
N VAL A 68 -2.68 -3.84 -3.40
CA VAL A 68 -3.71 -2.80 -3.51
C VAL A 68 -4.81 -3.07 -2.50
N GLY A 69 -5.00 -2.14 -1.57
CA GLY A 69 -6.11 -2.17 -0.62
C GLY A 69 -7.34 -1.49 -1.24
N ILE A 70 -8.46 -2.21 -1.29
CA ILE A 70 -9.73 -1.72 -1.82
C ILE A 70 -10.80 -1.87 -0.75
N ASP A 71 -11.27 -0.74 -0.22
CA ASP A 71 -12.35 -0.71 0.77
C ASP A 71 -13.70 -0.59 0.05
N THR A 72 -14.57 -1.60 0.19
CA THR A 72 -15.87 -1.66 -0.49
C THR A 72 -17.05 -1.82 0.47
N TRP A 73 -18.24 -1.45 -0.01
CA TRP A 73 -19.51 -1.78 0.61
C TRP A 73 -20.53 -2.18 -0.46
N TYR A 74 -21.54 -2.96 -0.07
CA TYR A 74 -22.56 -3.50 -0.97
C TYR A 74 -23.88 -2.73 -0.82
N GLU A 75 -24.44 -2.27 -1.94
CA GLU A 75 -25.74 -1.61 -2.02
C GLU A 75 -26.80 -2.63 -2.45
N ALA A 76 -27.69 -2.99 -1.54
CA ALA A 76 -28.66 -4.07 -1.76
C ALA A 76 -29.75 -3.71 -2.78
N GLU A 77 -30.15 -2.43 -2.88
CA GLU A 77 -31.20 -2.01 -3.81
C GLU A 77 -30.75 -2.08 -5.27
N THR A 78 -29.47 -1.74 -5.54
CA THR A 78 -28.93 -1.72 -6.90
C THR A 78 -28.13 -2.98 -7.25
N GLY A 79 -27.79 -3.80 -6.24
CA GLY A 79 -26.95 -4.98 -6.39
C GLY A 79 -25.48 -4.66 -6.71
N LYS A 80 -25.01 -3.44 -6.42
CA LYS A 80 -23.67 -2.97 -6.80
C LYS A 80 -22.73 -2.87 -5.60
N TYR A 81 -21.45 -3.03 -5.86
CA TYR A 81 -20.38 -2.69 -4.92
C TYR A 81 -19.89 -1.27 -5.19
N HIS A 82 -19.68 -0.52 -4.12
CA HIS A 82 -19.12 0.82 -4.15
C HIS A 82 -17.74 0.80 -3.49
N VAL A 83 -16.82 1.59 -4.01
CA VAL A 83 -15.45 1.74 -3.48
C VAL A 83 -15.36 3.04 -2.68
N ASN A 84 -14.84 2.96 -1.46
CA ASN A 84 -14.59 4.15 -0.63
C ASN A 84 -13.32 4.86 -1.13
N GLN A 85 -13.48 5.98 -1.82
CA GLN A 85 -12.35 6.74 -2.37
C GLN A 85 -11.51 7.45 -1.28
N TYR A 86 -12.14 7.78 -0.15
CA TYR A 86 -11.48 8.34 1.03
C TYR A 86 -12.01 7.65 2.27
N THR A 87 -11.12 7.14 3.12
CA THR A 87 -11.45 6.82 4.51
C THR A 87 -11.89 8.14 5.15
N ARG A 88 -13.19 8.31 5.40
CA ARG A 88 -13.72 9.52 6.06
C ARG A 88 -12.92 9.77 7.33
N ARG A 89 -12.33 10.97 7.43
CA ARG A 89 -11.85 11.51 8.71
C ARG A 89 -13.04 11.74 9.64
#